data_AF-A0A4T2C921-F1
#
_entry.id   AF-A0A4T2C921-F1
#
_cell.length_a   1.000
_cell.length_b   1.000
_cell.length_c   1.000
_cell.angle_alpha   90.00
_cell.angle_beta   90.00
_cell.angle_gamma   90.00
#
_symmetry.space_group_name_H-M   'P 1'
#
loop_
_entity.id
_entity.type
_entity.pdbx_description
1 polymer ?
#
loop_
_entity_poly.entity_id
_entity_poly.type
_entity_poly.pdbx_seq_one_letter_code
_entity_poly.pdbx_strand_id
1 'polypeptide(L)'
;MSPPVHPPTNTQTGSSPNPSVEARFEQIYLEHYRAVLRFVRRRAHPLNVDDIVSETFTAAWVRRASVPSTPLPWLYTTARNVMLNSARGTGRQRALAVRMASFAAAPLDEVDHLERRLDVRAAFSTLRVADQEVLALDVWEDLDTRSAAAVLGCSRASYARRLTRARRRLAVLLEPPRGNPAPLLAPAPPTPPVRPPNSTLQLSRQDPLS
;
A
#
# COMPACT_ATOMS: atom_id res chain seq x y z
N MET A 1 7.07 31.19 69.85
CA MET A 1 8.29 31.82 69.31
C MET A 1 8.69 31.07 68.06
N SER A 2 8.44 31.66 66.88
CA SER A 2 8.76 31.07 65.58
C SER A 2 10.24 31.25 65.24
N PRO A 3 10.91 30.26 64.60
CA PRO A 3 12.23 30.47 64.01
C PRO A 3 12.14 31.24 62.67
N PRO A 4 13.22 31.91 62.24
CA PRO A 4 13.21 32.83 61.11
C PRO A 4 13.23 32.12 59.75
N VAL A 5 12.62 32.81 58.79
CA VAL A 5 12.58 32.52 57.36
C VAL A 5 13.94 32.83 56.72
N HIS A 6 14.53 31.84 56.06
CA HIS A 6 15.28 32.05 54.81
C HIS A 6 14.97 30.90 53.84
N PRO A 7 14.68 31.19 52.56
CA PRO A 7 14.48 30.16 51.55
C PRO A 7 15.84 29.73 50.98
N PRO A 8 16.07 28.44 50.69
CA PRO A 8 17.01 28.11 49.64
C PRO A 8 16.36 28.36 48.28
N THR A 9 16.81 29.44 47.65
CA THR A 9 16.78 29.68 46.20
C THR A 9 17.39 28.53 45.41
N ASN A 10 16.81 28.30 44.21
CA ASN A 10 17.31 27.52 43.08
C ASN A 10 17.35 25.98 43.26
N THR A 11 16.66 25.22 42.40
CA THR A 11 17.07 25.13 40.99
C THR A 11 15.87 24.85 40.10
N GLN A 12 15.51 25.85 39.32
CA GLN A 12 14.78 25.64 38.09
C GLN A 12 15.77 24.96 37.12
N THR A 13 15.82 23.62 37.15
CA THR A 13 16.47 22.83 36.10
C THR A 13 15.59 22.86 34.86
N GLY A 14 15.35 24.06 34.32
CA GLY A 14 15.07 24.22 32.91
C GLY A 14 16.36 23.86 32.20
N SER A 15 16.52 22.57 31.88
CA SER A 15 17.60 22.09 31.02
C SER A 15 17.49 22.88 29.72
N SER A 16 18.25 23.98 29.62
CA SER A 16 18.32 24.76 28.40
C SER A 16 18.83 23.79 27.34
N PRO A 17 18.05 23.54 26.28
CA PRO A 17 18.42 22.56 25.29
C PRO A 17 19.76 22.94 24.67
N ASN A 18 20.64 21.95 24.49
CA ASN A 18 21.95 22.19 23.91
C ASN A 18 21.78 22.64 22.45
N PRO A 19 22.21 23.85 22.07
CA PRO A 19 21.90 24.44 20.76
C PRO A 19 22.43 23.61 19.59
N SER A 20 23.50 22.83 19.79
CA SER A 20 24.03 21.91 18.77
C SER A 20 23.10 20.73 18.47
N VAL A 21 22.38 20.27 19.49
CA VAL A 21 21.47 19.13 19.40
C VAL A 21 20.14 19.54 18.79
N GLU A 22 19.68 20.76 19.10
CA GLU A 22 18.55 21.40 18.43
C GLU A 22 18.82 21.63 16.95
N ALA A 23 19.94 22.27 16.61
CA ALA A 23 20.31 22.53 15.22
C ALA A 23 20.40 21.24 14.40
N ARG A 24 20.96 20.15 14.97
CA ARG A 24 21.00 18.85 14.29
C ARG A 24 19.60 18.29 14.04
N PHE A 25 18.70 18.37 15.02
CA PHE A 25 17.33 17.89 14.83
C PHE A 25 16.57 18.74 13.81
N GLU A 26 16.71 20.06 13.88
CA GLU A 26 16.10 20.99 12.93
C GLU A 26 16.55 20.68 11.50
N GLN A 27 17.85 20.45 11.29
CA GLN A 27 18.38 20.01 10.00
C GLN A 27 17.71 18.71 9.52
N ILE A 28 17.65 17.68 10.39
CA ILE A 28 16.99 16.40 10.08
C ILE A 28 15.51 16.63 9.72
N TYR A 29 14.82 17.50 10.45
CA TYR A 29 13.42 17.81 10.21
C TYR A 29 13.24 18.49 8.84
N LEU A 30 13.97 19.59 8.59
CA LEU A 30 13.86 20.36 7.35
C LEU A 30 14.22 19.51 6.12
N GLU A 31 15.27 18.70 6.22
CA GLU A 31 15.75 17.86 5.11
C GLU A 31 14.79 16.71 4.80
N HIS A 32 14.16 16.10 5.82
CA HIS A 32 13.46 14.82 5.64
C HIS A 32 11.94 14.88 5.85
N TYR A 33 11.38 16.00 6.32
CA TYR A 33 9.93 16.12 6.56
C TYR A 33 9.09 15.74 5.33
N ARG A 34 9.44 16.27 4.16
CA ARG A 34 8.70 15.99 2.91
C ARG A 34 8.79 14.53 2.49
N ALA A 35 9.95 13.91 2.70
CA ALA A 35 10.18 12.50 2.38
C ALA A 35 9.35 11.59 3.29
N VAL A 36 9.38 11.83 4.60
CA VAL A 36 8.56 11.11 5.59
C VAL A 36 7.06 11.33 5.36
N LEU A 37 6.62 12.57 5.12
CA LEU A 37 5.23 12.87 4.81
C LEU A 37 4.75 12.11 3.57
N ARG A 38 5.56 12.12 2.49
CA ARG A 38 5.24 11.36 1.28
C ARG A 38 5.18 9.87 1.58
N PHE A 39 6.16 9.32 2.30
CA PHE A 39 6.20 7.93 2.71
C PHE A 39 4.94 7.51 3.49
N VAL A 40 4.46 8.35 4.41
CA VAL A 40 3.27 8.08 5.24
C VAL A 40 1.96 8.26 4.48
N ARG A 41 1.78 9.36 3.72
CA ARG A 41 0.60 9.56 2.84
C ARG A 41 0.42 8.39 1.90
N ARG A 42 1.56 7.88 1.46
CA ARG A 42 1.72 6.63 0.76
C ARG A 42 1.72 5.43 1.71
N ARG A 43 0.78 5.24 2.65
CA ARG A 43 0.61 3.95 3.39
C ARG A 43 -0.52 4.05 4.40
N ALA A 44 -0.75 5.24 4.93
CA ALA A 44 -1.75 5.53 5.93
C ALA A 44 -3.01 6.15 5.31
N HIS A 45 -4.10 6.09 6.06
CA HIS A 45 -5.31 6.83 5.73
C HIS A 45 -5.09 8.32 5.90
N PRO A 46 -5.71 9.17 5.06
CA PRO A 46 -5.51 10.62 5.10
C PRO A 46 -5.67 11.22 6.50
N LEU A 47 -6.69 10.80 7.26
CA LEU A 47 -6.94 11.29 8.63
C LEU A 47 -5.84 10.96 9.65
N ASN A 48 -4.96 10.00 9.38
CA ASN A 48 -3.93 9.59 10.33
C ASN A 48 -2.53 10.13 9.93
N VAL A 49 -2.40 10.75 8.75
CA VAL A 49 -1.09 11.10 8.17
C VAL A 49 -0.33 12.05 9.08
N ASP A 50 -0.96 13.14 9.47
CA ASP A 50 -0.29 14.22 10.22
C ASP A 50 0.14 13.73 11.61
N ASP A 51 -0.71 12.94 12.27
CA ASP A 51 -0.40 12.31 13.55
C ASP A 51 0.81 11.37 13.45
N ILE A 52 0.84 10.51 12.43
CA ILE A 52 1.95 9.57 12.22
C ILE A 52 3.26 10.31 11.94
N VAL A 53 3.23 11.38 11.13
CA VAL A 53 4.42 12.19 10.83
C VAL A 53 4.89 12.90 12.10
N SER A 54 3.97 13.50 12.85
CA SER A 54 4.25 14.18 14.11
C SER A 54 4.88 13.23 15.14
N GLU A 55 4.31 12.04 15.33
CA GLU A 55 4.83 11.03 16.25
C GLU A 55 6.21 10.52 15.80
N THR A 56 6.45 10.40 14.50
CA THR A 56 7.76 10.02 13.95
C THR A 56 8.85 11.03 14.30
N PHE A 57 8.59 12.32 14.10
CA PHE A 57 9.56 13.37 14.43
C PHE A 57 9.67 13.61 15.94
N THR A 58 8.59 13.39 16.70
CA THR A 58 8.63 13.37 18.17
C THR A 58 9.54 12.26 18.67
N ALA A 59 9.45 11.05 18.10
CA ALA A 59 10.35 9.96 18.43
C ALA A 59 11.80 10.26 18.05
N ALA A 60 12.03 10.94 16.90
CA ALA A 60 13.35 11.42 16.50
C ALA A 60 13.93 12.44 17.50
N TRP A 61 13.11 13.35 18.03
CA TRP A 61 13.50 14.31 19.05
C TRP A 61 13.85 13.64 20.39
N VAL A 62 12.96 12.77 20.88
CA VAL A 62 13.17 12.05 22.15
C VAL A 62 14.42 11.16 22.07
N ARG A 63 14.65 10.53 20.92
CA ARG A 63 15.79 9.62 20.66
C ARG A 63 16.89 10.27 19.83
N ARG A 64 17.03 11.60 19.87
CA ARG A 64 17.96 12.37 19.02
C ARG A 64 19.42 11.88 19.08
N ALA A 65 19.86 11.38 20.24
CA ALA A 65 21.20 10.80 20.39
C ALA A 65 21.38 9.46 19.65
N SER A 66 20.29 8.73 19.42
CA SER A 66 20.28 7.43 18.73
C SER A 66 20.01 7.55 17.22
N VAL A 67 19.71 8.75 16.72
CA VAL A 67 19.51 8.96 15.29
C VAL A 67 20.87 8.85 14.60
N PRO A 68 21.03 7.96 13.60
CA PRO A 68 22.29 7.78 12.88
C PRO A 68 22.64 9.00 12.02
N SER A 69 23.86 9.01 11.46
CA SER A 69 24.29 10.03 10.50
C SER A 69 23.46 10.02 9.20
N THR A 70 22.94 8.86 8.81
CA THR A 70 21.98 8.71 7.71
C THR A 70 20.57 8.49 8.29
N PRO A 71 19.82 9.56 8.59
CA PRO A 71 18.59 9.48 9.39
C PRO A 71 17.40 8.92 8.63
N LEU A 72 17.35 9.04 7.29
CA LEU A 72 16.14 8.73 6.51
C LEU A 72 15.65 7.26 6.65
N PRO A 73 16.52 6.22 6.55
CA PRO A 73 16.08 4.84 6.79
C PRO A 73 15.59 4.60 8.23
N TRP A 74 16.20 5.28 9.21
CA TRP A 74 15.75 5.21 10.59
C TRP A 74 14.37 5.86 10.77
N LEU A 75 14.14 7.02 10.15
CA LEU A 75 12.86 7.72 10.15
C LEU A 75 11.76 6.88 9.51
N TYR A 76 12.02 6.22 8.38
CA TYR A 76 11.06 5.32 7.73
C TYR A 76 10.74 4.09 8.58
N THR A 77 11.75 3.53 9.25
CA THR A 77 11.54 2.43 10.20
C THR A 77 10.62 2.88 11.34
N THR A 78 10.87 4.07 11.89
CA THR A 78 10.07 4.65 12.97
C THR A 78 8.64 4.93 12.52
N ALA A 79 8.45 5.59 11.37
CA ALA A 79 7.13 5.84 10.79
C ALA A 79 6.36 4.53 10.52
N ARG A 80 7.04 3.49 10.02
CA ARG A 80 6.44 2.17 9.85
C ARG A 80 5.98 1.57 11.17
N ASN A 81 6.78 1.68 12.22
CA ASN A 81 6.41 1.18 13.55
C ASN A 81 5.21 1.95 14.14
N VAL A 82 5.18 3.27 13.97
CA VAL A 82 4.04 4.11 14.36
C VAL A 82 2.77 3.68 13.63
N MET A 83 2.82 3.50 12.31
CA MET A 83 1.69 2.99 11.52
C MET A 83 1.19 1.62 12.01
N LEU A 84 2.12 0.71 12.29
CA LEU A 84 1.79 -0.61 12.83
C LEU A 84 1.16 -0.53 14.22
N ASN A 85 1.59 0.41 15.06
CA ASN A 85 1.05 0.63 16.39
C ASN A 85 -0.33 1.30 16.38
N SER A 86 -0.52 2.32 15.53
CA SER A 86 -1.82 2.95 15.30
C SER A 86 -2.87 1.93 14.85
N ALA A 87 -2.48 0.97 14.00
CA ALA A 87 -3.33 -0.15 13.58
C ALA A 87 -3.59 -1.20 14.68
N ARG A 88 -2.78 -1.26 15.76
CA ARG A 88 -2.97 -2.19 16.89
C ARG A 88 -4.02 -1.67 17.88
N GLY A 89 -4.17 -0.35 18.03
CA GLY A 89 -5.19 0.27 18.89
C GLY A 89 -6.62 0.16 18.37
N THR A 90 -6.81 -0.18 17.08
CA THR A 90 -8.11 -0.15 16.38
C THR A 90 -8.62 -1.50 15.86
N GLY A 91 -7.98 -2.62 16.20
CA GLY A 91 -8.41 -3.96 15.78
C GLY A 91 -7.53 -4.55 14.66
N ARG A 92 -6.88 -5.66 14.99
CA ARG A 92 -5.70 -6.24 14.34
C ARG A 92 -5.85 -6.61 12.85
N GLN A 93 -4.71 -6.60 12.17
CA GLN A 93 -4.39 -7.27 10.91
C GLN A 93 -5.07 -6.81 9.61
N ARG A 94 -6.25 -6.17 9.64
CA ARG A 94 -6.91 -5.70 8.39
C ARG A 94 -6.55 -4.26 8.01
N ALA A 95 -6.29 -3.37 8.96
CA ALA A 95 -6.11 -1.94 8.63
C ALA A 95 -4.83 -1.63 7.83
N LEU A 96 -3.73 -2.34 8.05
CA LEU A 96 -2.51 -2.17 7.25
C LEU A 96 -2.65 -2.76 5.83
N ALA A 97 -3.42 -3.85 5.70
CA ALA A 97 -3.70 -4.50 4.42
C ALA A 97 -4.74 -3.75 3.57
N VAL A 98 -5.69 -3.09 4.22
CA VAL A 98 -6.76 -2.33 3.56
C VAL A 98 -6.30 -0.93 3.13
N ARG A 99 -5.23 -0.36 3.71
CA ARG A 99 -4.85 1.04 3.48
C ARG A 99 -3.68 1.28 2.52
N MET A 100 -2.88 0.27 2.18
CA MET A 100 -1.93 0.38 1.06
C MET A 100 -2.64 0.37 -0.32
N ALA A 101 -3.91 -0.04 -0.37
CA ALA A 101 -4.75 0.00 -1.56
C ALA A 101 -5.39 1.38 -1.84
N SER A 102 -5.43 2.30 -0.86
CA SER A 102 -6.00 3.65 -1.03
C SER A 102 -5.08 4.63 -1.79
N PHE A 103 -4.03 4.10 -2.42
CA PHE A 103 -2.94 4.84 -3.01
C PHE A 103 -3.01 4.89 -4.54
N ALA A 104 -3.43 6.04 -5.05
CA ALA A 104 -2.72 6.78 -6.11
C ALA A 104 -3.52 8.05 -6.41
N ALA A 105 -3.73 8.90 -5.41
CA ALA A 105 -4.25 10.24 -5.63
C ALA A 105 -3.08 11.18 -5.95
N ALA A 106 -2.48 11.02 -7.12
CA ALA A 106 -1.68 12.05 -7.75
C ALA A 106 -2.39 12.40 -9.07
N PRO A 107 -2.82 13.66 -9.28
CA PRO A 107 -3.52 14.03 -10.50
C PRO A 107 -2.49 14.23 -11.60
N LEU A 108 -2.50 13.42 -12.66
CA LEU A 108 -1.76 13.71 -13.91
C LEU A 108 -2.48 13.09 -15.11
N ASP A 109 -2.69 13.93 -16.12
CA ASP A 109 -3.50 13.72 -17.32
C ASP A 109 -2.99 12.63 -18.29
N GLU A 110 -3.85 12.39 -19.29
CA GLU A 110 -3.77 11.53 -20.48
C GLU A 110 -4.43 10.13 -20.35
N VAL A 111 -5.45 9.87 -21.19
CA VAL A 111 -6.42 8.77 -21.05
C VAL A 111 -5.81 7.38 -21.23
N ASP A 112 -4.91 7.18 -22.20
CA ASP A 112 -4.21 5.90 -22.39
C ASP A 112 -3.22 5.60 -21.27
N HIS A 113 -2.60 6.65 -20.72
CA HIS A 113 -1.79 6.52 -19.52
C HIS A 113 -2.66 6.23 -18.29
N LEU A 114 -3.87 6.79 -18.23
CA LEU A 114 -4.80 6.55 -17.14
C LEU A 114 -5.24 5.08 -17.06
N GLU A 115 -5.60 4.44 -18.18
CA GLU A 115 -6.00 3.03 -18.19
C GLU A 115 -4.86 2.11 -17.73
N ARG A 116 -3.66 2.25 -18.33
CA ARG A 116 -2.49 1.48 -17.91
C ARG A 116 -2.11 1.76 -16.44
N ARG A 117 -2.30 2.99 -15.95
CA ARG A 117 -2.09 3.36 -14.54
C ARG A 117 -3.12 2.72 -13.62
N LEU A 118 -4.38 2.66 -14.03
CA LEU A 118 -5.45 2.00 -13.29
C LEU A 118 -5.19 0.49 -13.18
N ASP A 119 -4.70 -0.15 -14.23
CA ASP A 119 -4.29 -1.56 -14.22
C ASP A 119 -3.10 -1.79 -13.29
N VAL A 120 -2.06 -0.95 -13.37
CA VAL A 120 -0.90 -1.03 -12.47
C VAL A 120 -1.32 -0.86 -11.01
N ARG A 121 -2.22 0.08 -10.74
CA ARG A 121 -2.74 0.33 -9.40
C ARG A 121 -3.58 -0.84 -8.89
N ALA A 122 -4.49 -1.36 -9.71
CA ALA A 122 -5.33 -2.49 -9.36
C ALA A 122 -4.46 -3.72 -9.08
N ALA A 123 -3.53 -4.04 -9.97
CA ALA A 123 -2.57 -5.12 -9.80
C ALA A 123 -1.71 -4.94 -8.53
N PHE A 124 -1.19 -3.73 -8.28
CA PHE A 124 -0.42 -3.46 -7.08
C PHE A 124 -1.24 -3.67 -5.80
N SER A 125 -2.51 -3.23 -5.80
CA SER A 125 -3.40 -3.36 -4.64
C SER A 125 -3.77 -4.81 -4.30
N THR A 126 -3.73 -5.73 -5.27
CA THR A 126 -4.02 -7.16 -5.04
C THR A 126 -2.81 -7.95 -4.54
N LEU A 127 -1.60 -7.37 -4.58
CA LEU A 127 -0.41 -7.98 -4.00
C LEU A 127 -0.55 -8.13 -2.48
N ARG A 128 0.22 -9.05 -1.90
CA ARG A 128 0.34 -9.12 -0.44
C ARG A 128 1.00 -7.85 0.08
N VAL A 129 0.57 -7.37 1.25
CA VAL A 129 1.12 -6.18 1.92
C VAL A 129 2.66 -6.19 1.98
N ALA A 130 3.26 -7.34 2.29
CA ALA A 130 4.70 -7.49 2.35
C ALA A 130 5.39 -7.34 0.97
N ASP A 131 4.72 -7.74 -0.12
CA ASP A 131 5.24 -7.54 -1.48
C ASP A 131 5.09 -6.07 -1.90
N GLN A 132 3.96 -5.43 -1.56
CA GLN A 132 3.72 -3.99 -1.79
C GLN A 132 4.76 -3.14 -1.06
N GLU A 133 5.04 -3.42 0.22
CA GLU A 133 6.05 -2.69 1.00
C GLU A 133 7.43 -2.73 0.35
N VAL A 134 7.84 -3.90 -0.15
CA VAL A 134 9.15 -4.09 -0.77
C VAL A 134 9.25 -3.32 -2.08
N LEU A 135 8.23 -3.41 -2.93
CA LEU A 135 8.19 -2.65 -4.20
C LEU A 135 8.13 -1.14 -3.95
N ALA A 136 7.37 -0.71 -2.94
CA ALA A 136 7.21 0.69 -2.60
C ALA A 136 8.50 1.32 -2.06
N LEU A 137 9.36 0.57 -1.38
CA LEU A 137 10.68 1.07 -0.96
C LEU A 137 11.65 1.18 -2.14
N ASP A 138 11.61 0.22 -3.05
CA ASP A 138 12.49 0.14 -4.22
C ASP A 138 12.18 1.21 -5.28
N VAL A 139 10.90 1.47 -5.57
CA VAL A 139 10.50 2.34 -6.69
C VAL A 139 10.49 3.83 -6.31
N TRP A 140 10.38 4.16 -5.02
CA TRP A 140 10.00 5.51 -4.60
C TRP A 140 10.95 6.22 -3.67
N GLU A 141 11.80 5.47 -2.97
CA GLU A 141 12.58 6.00 -1.86
C GLU A 141 14.08 6.04 -2.16
N ASP A 142 14.49 5.65 -3.39
CA ASP A 142 15.88 5.56 -3.87
C ASP A 142 16.85 4.96 -2.84
N LEU A 143 16.33 4.06 -2.00
CA LEU A 143 17.12 3.42 -0.94
C LEU A 143 17.94 2.29 -1.53
N ASP A 144 19.20 2.22 -1.11
CA ASP A 144 20.02 1.05 -1.38
C ASP A 144 19.42 -0.20 -0.68
N THR A 145 19.81 -1.38 -1.17
CA THR A 145 19.29 -2.66 -0.65
C THR A 145 19.53 -2.82 0.85
N ARG A 146 20.61 -2.24 1.39
CA ARG A 146 20.92 -2.28 2.82
C ARG A 146 19.92 -1.47 3.62
N SER A 147 19.67 -0.22 3.22
CA SER A 147 18.76 0.69 3.91
C SER A 147 17.33 0.19 3.83
N ALA A 148 16.88 -0.27 2.66
CA ALA A 148 15.54 -0.83 2.50
C ALA A 148 15.32 -2.10 3.35
N ALA A 149 16.33 -2.97 3.44
CA ALA A 149 16.27 -4.14 4.31
C ALA A 149 16.19 -3.77 5.81
N ALA A 150 16.92 -2.72 6.23
CA ALA A 150 16.85 -2.20 7.59
C ALA A 150 15.45 -1.65 7.92
N VAL A 151 14.82 -0.92 6.99
CA VAL A 151 13.44 -0.42 7.15
C VAL A 151 12.44 -1.54 7.39
N LEU A 152 12.60 -2.68 6.69
CA LEU A 152 11.73 -3.84 6.85
C LEU A 152 12.14 -4.78 8.00
N GLY A 153 13.24 -4.50 8.71
CA GLY A 153 13.75 -5.35 9.79
C GLY A 153 14.18 -6.74 9.32
N CYS A 154 14.77 -6.87 8.13
CA CYS A 154 15.19 -8.15 7.56
C CYS A 154 16.61 -8.12 7.00
N SER A 155 17.16 -9.28 6.63
CA SER A 155 18.49 -9.36 6.01
C SER A 155 18.48 -8.85 4.56
N ARG A 156 19.63 -8.33 4.08
CA ARG A 156 19.81 -7.90 2.67
C ARG A 156 19.41 -9.00 1.67
N ALA A 157 19.83 -10.24 1.93
CA ALA A 157 19.48 -11.39 1.09
C ALA A 157 17.97 -11.67 1.11
N SER A 158 17.32 -11.56 2.28
CA SER A 158 15.85 -11.72 2.39
C SER A 158 15.12 -10.63 1.62
N TYR A 159 15.55 -9.37 1.73
CA TYR A 159 14.99 -8.25 0.95
C TYR A 159 15.10 -8.48 -0.55
N ALA A 160 16.31 -8.79 -1.06
CA ALA A 160 16.53 -9.00 -2.50
C ALA A 160 15.67 -10.16 -3.07
N ARG A 161 15.53 -11.25 -2.30
CA ARG A 161 14.65 -12.38 -2.67
C ARG A 161 13.18 -11.97 -2.69
N ARG A 162 12.72 -11.21 -1.67
CA ARG A 162 11.35 -10.68 -1.62
C ARG A 162 11.08 -9.73 -2.79
N LEU A 163 12.01 -8.84 -3.11
CA LEU A 163 11.89 -7.88 -4.21
C LEU A 163 11.76 -8.58 -5.55
N THR A 164 12.63 -9.56 -5.82
CA THR A 164 12.57 -10.36 -7.05
C THR A 164 11.22 -11.07 -7.16
N ARG A 165 10.73 -11.67 -6.07
CA ARG A 165 9.44 -12.34 -6.03
C ARG A 165 8.27 -11.37 -6.24
N ALA A 166 8.32 -10.19 -5.61
CA ALA A 166 7.28 -9.17 -5.72
C ALA A 166 7.21 -8.62 -7.14
N ARG A 167 8.35 -8.33 -7.79
CA ARG A 167 8.42 -7.90 -9.19
C ARG A 167 7.82 -8.94 -10.14
N ARG A 168 8.17 -10.23 -9.96
CA ARG A 168 7.58 -11.33 -10.75
C ARG A 168 6.07 -11.43 -10.59
N ARG A 169 5.57 -11.29 -9.36
CA ARG A 169 4.12 -11.33 -9.08
C ARG A 169 3.39 -10.15 -9.71
N LEU A 170 3.95 -8.95 -9.60
CA LEU A 170 3.38 -7.77 -10.26
C LEU A 170 3.36 -7.97 -11.78
N ALA A 171 4.45 -8.46 -12.37
CA ALA A 171 4.53 -8.71 -13.81
C ALA A 171 3.43 -9.68 -14.30
N VAL A 172 3.14 -10.75 -13.56
CA VAL A 172 2.06 -11.71 -13.89
C VAL A 172 0.67 -11.04 -13.83
N LEU A 173 0.44 -10.14 -12.88
CA LEU A 173 -0.84 -9.42 -12.74
C LEU A 173 -1.03 -8.34 -13.82
N LEU A 174 0.06 -7.86 -14.42
CA LEU A 174 0.05 -6.88 -15.51
C LEU A 174 0.07 -7.54 -16.89
N GLU A 175 0.29 -8.85 -16.96
CA GLU A 175 0.21 -9.58 -18.21
C GLU A 175 -1.27 -9.65 -18.59
N PRO A 176 -1.68 -9.09 -19.76
CA PRO A 176 -3.05 -9.22 -20.22
C PRO A 176 -3.38 -10.71 -20.29
N PRO A 177 -4.63 -11.13 -19.98
CA PRO A 177 -5.01 -12.53 -20.10
C PRO A 177 -4.62 -12.96 -21.50
N ARG A 178 -3.63 -13.87 -21.58
CA ARG A 178 -3.21 -14.44 -22.86
C ARG A 178 -4.48 -14.98 -23.46
N GLY A 179 -4.95 -14.34 -24.53
CA GLY A 179 -6.15 -14.72 -25.20
C GLY A 179 -6.02 -16.22 -25.45
N ASN A 180 -6.83 -17.00 -24.75
CA ASN A 180 -7.13 -18.33 -25.24
C ASN A 180 -7.63 -18.07 -26.66
N PRO A 181 -6.97 -18.52 -27.74
CA PRO A 181 -7.63 -18.46 -29.03
C PRO A 181 -8.95 -19.16 -28.79
N ALA A 182 -10.06 -18.40 -28.89
CA ALA A 182 -11.39 -18.97 -28.80
C ALA A 182 -11.36 -20.22 -29.66
N PRO A 183 -11.84 -21.39 -29.16
CA PRO A 183 -11.83 -22.59 -29.97
C PRO A 183 -12.45 -22.20 -31.30
N LEU A 184 -11.65 -22.25 -32.37
CA LEU A 184 -12.08 -21.91 -33.71
C LEU A 184 -13.42 -22.58 -33.87
N LEU A 185 -14.47 -21.77 -34.01
CA LEU A 185 -15.84 -22.20 -34.13
C LEU A 185 -15.84 -23.28 -35.21
N ALA A 186 -15.88 -24.54 -34.78
CA ALA A 186 -16.02 -25.64 -35.72
C ALA A 186 -17.31 -25.32 -36.51
N PRO A 187 -17.27 -25.35 -37.85
CA PRO A 187 -18.45 -25.05 -38.63
C PRO A 187 -19.59 -25.94 -38.13
N ALA A 188 -20.72 -25.31 -37.79
CA ALA A 188 -21.88 -26.00 -37.23
C ALA A 188 -22.23 -27.22 -38.10
N PRO A 189 -22.50 -28.39 -37.51
CA PRO A 189 -22.95 -29.53 -38.29
C PRO A 189 -24.26 -29.19 -39.01
N PRO A 190 -24.47 -29.68 -40.25
CA PRO A 190 -25.66 -29.35 -41.02
C PRO A 190 -26.91 -29.80 -40.27
N THR A 191 -27.89 -28.89 -40.19
CA THR A 191 -29.18 -29.12 -39.56
C THR A 191 -29.92 -30.25 -40.30
N PRO A 192 -30.43 -31.29 -39.62
CA PRO A 192 -31.24 -32.31 -40.28
C PRO A 192 -32.60 -31.73 -40.72
N PRO A 193 -33.18 -32.21 -41.84
CA PRO A 193 -34.42 -31.65 -42.38
C PRO A 193 -35.62 -31.89 -41.43
N VAL A 194 -36.35 -30.82 -41.17
CA VAL A 194 -37.62 -30.83 -40.43
C VAL A 194 -38.66 -31.59 -41.25
N ARG A 195 -39.20 -32.68 -40.67
CA ARG A 195 -40.32 -33.44 -41.24
C ARG A 195 -41.63 -32.68 -41.01
N PRO A 196 -42.47 -32.42 -42.03
CA PRO A 196 -43.76 -31.77 -41.81
C PRO A 196 -44.74 -32.70 -41.07
N PRO A 197 -45.70 -32.15 -40.31
CA PRO A 197 -46.70 -32.94 -39.61
C PRO A 197 -47.69 -33.59 -40.58
N ASN A 198 -47.92 -34.90 -40.42
CA ASN A 198 -48.94 -35.64 -41.15
C ASN A 198 -50.36 -35.12 -40.80
N SER A 199 -51.06 -34.57 -41.78
CA SER A 199 -52.49 -34.31 -41.71
C SER A 199 -53.27 -35.60 -41.95
N THR A 200 -53.59 -36.34 -40.89
CA THR A 200 -54.60 -37.41 -40.95
C THR A 200 -55.97 -36.77 -40.82
N LEU A 201 -56.54 -36.32 -41.94
CA LEU A 201 -57.99 -36.07 -42.02
C LEU A 201 -58.70 -37.42 -42.13
N GLN A 202 -59.44 -37.76 -41.06
CA GLN A 202 -60.37 -38.88 -41.02
C GLN A 202 -61.43 -38.71 -42.12
N LEU A 203 -61.45 -39.67 -43.04
CA LEU A 203 -62.51 -39.88 -44.02
C LEU A 203 -63.67 -40.61 -43.33
N SER A 204 -64.70 -39.89 -42.86
CA SER A 204 -65.99 -40.51 -42.53
C SER A 204 -66.84 -40.63 -43.80
N ARG A 205 -66.91 -41.85 -44.35
CA ARG A 205 -67.95 -42.29 -45.30
C ARG A 205 -69.28 -42.40 -44.53
N GLN A 206 -70.34 -41.73 -45.02
CA GLN A 206 -71.54 -42.32 -45.67
C GLN A 206 -72.22 -43.41 -44.82
N ASP A 207 -73.52 -43.30 -44.53
CA ASP A 207 -74.57 -43.66 -45.49
C ASP A 207 -75.85 -42.80 -45.42
N PRO A 208 -76.56 -42.58 -46.55
CA PRO A 208 -77.99 -42.30 -46.56
C PRO A 208 -78.79 -43.56 -46.91
N LEU A 209 -80.05 -43.66 -46.46
CA LEU A 209 -81.20 -44.03 -47.29
C LEU A 209 -82.51 -44.04 -46.47
N SER A 210 -83.46 -43.28 -47.01
CA SER A 210 -84.93 -43.38 -46.95
C SER A 210 -85.67 -43.19 -45.62
#